data_AF-A0A8T3ZTH6-F1
#
_entry.id   AF-A0A8T3ZTH6-F1
#
_cell.length_a   1.000
_cell.length_b   1.000
_cell.length_c   1.000
_cell.angle_alpha   90.00
_cell.angle_beta   90.00
_cell.angle_gamma   90.00
#
_symmetry.space_group_name_H-M   'P 1'
#
loop_
_entity.id
_entity.type
_entity.pdbx_description
1 polymer ?
#
loop_
_entity_poly.entity_id
_entity_poly.type
_entity_poly.pdbx_seq_one_letter_code
_entity_poly.pdbx_strand_id
1 'polypeptide(L)'
;MSLEIILRSFGISSEDACVLATNNYFHYKTKTREELEAMFQKITGIYGITLDDVIAAVLKFPQFAGYDHARVVREATAVYENEAGVKAAVLKYPPFASFDHARVVREATAVYEN
;
A
#
# COMPACT_ATOMS: atom_id res chain seq x y z
N MET A 1 20.28 -9.64 -11.21
CA MET A 1 18.94 -9.86 -11.80
C MET A 1 18.21 -8.52 -11.74
N SER A 2 17.64 -8.03 -12.84
CA SER A 2 16.94 -6.74 -12.82
C SER A 2 15.64 -6.84 -12.01
N LEU A 3 15.21 -5.74 -11.39
CA LEU A 3 13.96 -5.69 -10.63
C LEU A 3 12.76 -6.15 -11.48
N GLU A 4 12.72 -5.75 -12.75
CA GLU A 4 11.66 -6.16 -13.68
C GLU A 4 11.56 -7.69 -13.80
N ILE A 5 12.69 -8.40 -13.93
CA ILE A 5 12.71 -9.88 -14.01
C ILE A 5 12.16 -10.49 -12.72
N ILE A 6 12.51 -9.92 -11.56
CA ILE A 6 12.02 -10.38 -10.27
C ILE A 6 10.51 -10.15 -10.16
N LEU A 7 10.02 -8.97 -10.52
CA LEU A 7 8.59 -8.63 -10.51
C LEU A 7 7.78 -9.56 -11.43
N ARG A 8 8.28 -9.85 -12.63
CA ARG A 8 7.65 -10.80 -13.56
C ARG A 8 7.58 -12.23 -13.02
N SER A 9 8.51 -12.62 -12.14
CA SER A 9 8.46 -13.94 -11.49
C SER A 9 7.30 -14.10 -10.51
N PHE A 10 6.66 -12.99 -10.10
CA PHE A 10 5.43 -12.96 -9.31
C PHE A 10 4.15 -12.96 -10.16
N GLY A 11 4.25 -13.14 -11.48
CA GLY A 11 3.09 -13.10 -12.39
C GLY A 11 2.71 -11.70 -12.88
N ILE A 12 3.49 -10.67 -12.53
CA ILE A 12 3.29 -9.29 -12.99
C ILE A 12 3.59 -9.21 -14.50
N SER A 13 2.74 -8.51 -15.24
CA SER A 13 2.92 -8.30 -16.68
C SER A 13 4.25 -7.55 -16.97
N SER A 14 4.80 -7.71 -18.18
CA SER A 14 6.04 -7.02 -18.53
C SER A 14 5.90 -5.49 -18.48
N GLU A 15 4.73 -4.98 -18.84
CA GLU A 15 4.42 -3.55 -18.83
C GLU A 15 4.37 -3.03 -17.39
N ASP A 16 3.58 -3.67 -16.52
CA ASP A 16 3.46 -3.29 -15.11
C ASP A 16 4.78 -3.41 -14.35
N ALA A 17 5.55 -4.47 -14.63
CA ALA A 17 6.87 -4.67 -14.05
C ALA A 17 7.84 -3.55 -14.46
N CYS A 18 7.78 -3.09 -15.72
CA CYS A 18 8.57 -1.97 -16.21
C CYS A 18 8.14 -0.65 -15.55
N VAL A 19 6.83 -0.41 -15.42
CA VAL A 19 6.27 0.75 -14.71
C VAL A 19 6.81 0.82 -13.29
N LEU A 20 6.73 -0.28 -12.53
CA LEU A 20 7.23 -0.32 -11.15
C LEU A 20 8.76 -0.20 -11.08
N ALA A 21 9.50 -0.86 -11.98
CA ALA A 21 10.97 -0.82 -11.96
C ALA A 21 11.53 0.57 -12.27
N THR A 22 10.83 1.36 -13.10
CA THR A 22 11.24 2.72 -13.46
C THR A 22 10.72 3.78 -12.48
N ASN A 23 9.60 3.52 -11.79
CA ASN A 23 9.00 4.48 -10.86
C ASN A 23 9.91 4.82 -9.67
N ASN A 24 10.12 6.11 -9.40
CA ASN A 24 11.00 6.57 -8.32
C ASN A 24 10.39 6.42 -6.92
N TYR A 25 9.07 6.30 -6.81
CA TYR A 25 8.36 6.07 -5.56
C TYR A 25 8.29 4.59 -5.16
N PHE A 26 8.68 3.69 -6.06
CA PHE A 26 8.88 2.28 -5.73
C PHE A 26 10.31 2.05 -5.22
N HIS A 27 10.52 2.29 -3.92
CA HIS A 27 11.86 2.30 -3.30
C HIS A 27 12.55 0.93 -3.17
N TYR A 28 12.06 -0.10 -3.87
CA TYR A 28 12.54 -1.48 -3.75
C TYR A 28 13.38 -1.96 -4.93
N LYS A 29 13.96 -1.02 -5.70
CA LYS A 29 14.84 -1.30 -6.86
C LYS A 29 16.06 -2.17 -6.54
N THR A 30 16.47 -2.23 -5.27
CA THR A 30 17.63 -2.99 -4.80
C THR A 30 17.29 -4.26 -4.03
N LYS A 31 16.00 -4.57 -3.85
CA LYS A 31 15.57 -5.74 -3.07
C LYS A 31 15.75 -7.05 -3.82
N THR A 32 16.03 -8.11 -3.06
CA THR A 32 16.00 -9.47 -3.60
C THR A 32 14.57 -9.94 -3.83
N ARG A 33 14.43 -11.08 -4.51
CA ARG A 33 13.12 -11.73 -4.70
C ARG A 33 12.49 -12.08 -3.36
N GLU A 34 13.26 -12.64 -2.45
CA GLU A 34 12.80 -13.09 -1.13
C GLU A 34 12.33 -11.92 -0.28
N GLU A 35 13.04 -10.78 -0.34
CA GLU A 35 12.62 -9.57 0.37
C GLU A 35 11.32 -8.99 -0.19
N LEU A 36 11.15 -9.01 -1.52
CA LEU A 36 9.89 -8.58 -2.15
C LEU A 36 8.74 -9.52 -1.84
N GLU A 37 9.00 -10.83 -1.85
CA GLU A 37 8.01 -11.85 -1.49
C GLU A 37 7.54 -11.69 -0.04
N ALA A 38 8.48 -11.54 0.90
CA ALA A 38 8.17 -11.31 2.31
C ALA A 38 7.36 -10.03 2.53
N MET A 39 7.70 -8.97 1.80
CA MET A 39 6.93 -7.72 1.79
C MET A 39 5.50 -7.98 1.31
N PHE A 40 5.30 -8.59 0.14
CA PHE A 40 3.96 -8.85 -0.37
C PHE A 40 3.15 -9.76 0.56
N GLN A 41 3.75 -10.82 1.10
CA GLN A 41 3.11 -11.71 2.07
C GLN A 41 2.69 -10.99 3.36
N LYS A 42 3.50 -10.04 3.84
CA LYS A 42 3.15 -9.22 5.00
C LYS A 42 1.92 -8.35 4.70
N ILE A 43 1.86 -7.75 3.51
CA ILE A 43 0.73 -6.92 3.08
C ILE A 43 -0.53 -7.77 2.95
N THR A 44 -0.46 -8.89 2.22
CA THR A 44 -1.61 -9.80 2.05
C THR A 44 -2.13 -10.30 3.38
N GLY A 45 -1.25 -10.64 4.33
CA GLY A 45 -1.64 -11.08 5.67
C GLY A 45 -2.35 -10.00 6.50
N ILE A 46 -1.94 -8.74 6.39
CA ILE A 46 -2.58 -7.63 7.13
C ILE A 46 -3.99 -7.36 6.61
N TYR A 47 -4.16 -7.34 5.28
CA TYR A 47 -5.43 -7.00 4.66
C TYR A 47 -6.35 -8.22 4.39
N GLY A 48 -5.82 -9.44 4.46
CA GLY A 48 -6.57 -10.66 4.14
C GLY A 48 -6.92 -10.78 2.66
N ILE A 49 -6.01 -10.37 1.78
CA ILE A 49 -6.22 -10.26 0.32
C ILE A 49 -5.21 -11.06 -0.49
N THR A 50 -5.41 -11.15 -1.80
CA THR A 50 -4.51 -11.85 -2.71
C THR A 50 -3.29 -11.00 -3.09
N LEU A 51 -2.27 -11.65 -3.65
CA LEU A 51 -1.10 -10.97 -4.20
C LEU A 51 -1.49 -10.00 -5.33
N ASP A 52 -2.45 -10.39 -6.18
CA ASP A 52 -2.93 -9.58 -7.30
C ASP A 52 -3.56 -8.26 -6.82
N ASP A 53 -4.31 -8.31 -5.73
CA ASP A 53 -4.89 -7.11 -5.09
C ASP A 53 -3.79 -6.15 -4.60
N VAL A 54 -2.72 -6.70 -4.03
CA VAL A 54 -1.57 -5.91 -3.57
C VAL A 54 -0.85 -5.28 -4.76
N ILE A 55 -0.60 -6.05 -5.82
CA ILE A 55 0.03 -5.54 -7.04
C ILE A 55 -0.80 -4.39 -7.63
N ALA A 56 -2.13 -4.55 -7.70
CA ALA A 56 -3.03 -3.50 -8.18
C ALA A 56 -2.95 -2.22 -7.32
N ALA A 57 -2.84 -2.34 -6.00
CA ALA A 57 -2.66 -1.20 -5.10
C ALA A 57 -1.30 -0.52 -5.31
N VAL A 58 -0.23 -1.30 -5.46
CA VAL A 58 1.13 -0.79 -5.70
C VAL A 58 1.24 -0.12 -7.07
N LEU A 59 0.60 -0.65 -8.12
CA LEU A 59 0.58 0.00 -9.44
C LEU A 59 -0.13 1.35 -9.41
N LYS A 60 -1.25 1.46 -8.68
CA LYS A 60 -1.96 2.74 -8.48
C LYS A 60 -1.14 3.72 -7.64
N PHE A 61 -0.37 3.22 -6.68
CA PHE A 61 0.39 4.04 -5.75
C PHE A 61 1.68 3.33 -5.31
N PRO A 62 2.80 3.51 -6.03
CA PRO A 62 3.99 2.68 -5.82
C PRO A 62 4.61 2.75 -4.43
N GLN A 63 4.49 3.90 -3.77
CA GLN A 63 4.88 4.07 -2.37
C GLN A 63 4.06 3.24 -1.37
N PHE A 64 2.91 2.70 -1.79
CA PHE A 64 2.08 1.80 -0.98
C PHE A 64 2.89 0.63 -0.43
N ALA A 65 3.71 0.00 -1.27
CA ALA A 65 4.58 -1.11 -0.88
C ALA A 65 5.52 -0.74 0.30
N GLY A 66 5.83 0.55 0.43
CA GLY A 66 6.75 1.14 1.40
C GLY A 66 6.20 1.30 2.81
N TYR A 67 4.88 1.18 3.00
CA TYR A 67 4.27 1.52 4.27
C TYR A 67 4.38 0.42 5.31
N ASP A 68 4.47 0.84 6.58
CA ASP A 68 4.15 -0.05 7.70
C ASP A 68 2.63 -0.18 7.81
N HIS A 69 2.06 -1.11 7.04
CA HIS A 69 0.62 -1.31 6.97
C HIS A 69 -0.02 -1.70 8.31
N ALA A 70 0.72 -2.35 9.21
CA ALA A 70 0.21 -2.68 10.53
C ALA A 70 0.02 -1.39 11.35
N ARG A 71 0.99 -0.48 11.27
CA ARG A 71 0.90 0.85 11.86
C ARG A 71 -0.23 1.67 11.24
N VAL A 72 -0.33 1.71 9.91
CA VAL A 72 -1.39 2.42 9.17
C VAL A 72 -2.77 1.98 9.63
N VAL A 73 -3.05 0.67 9.62
CA VAL A 73 -4.35 0.14 10.02
C VAL A 73 -4.63 0.46 11.48
N ARG A 74 -3.66 0.29 12.39
CA ARG A 74 -3.83 0.60 13.81
C ARG A 74 -4.14 2.08 14.06
N GLU A 75 -3.36 2.99 13.48
CA GLU A 75 -3.52 4.44 13.67
C GLU A 75 -4.85 4.93 13.09
N ALA A 76 -5.22 4.50 11.89
CA ALA A 76 -6.51 4.86 11.30
C ALA A 76 -7.69 4.26 12.08
N THR A 77 -7.57 3.01 12.56
CA THR A 77 -8.64 2.36 13.35
C THR A 77 -8.85 3.07 14.68
N ALA A 78 -7.80 3.60 15.30
CA ALA A 78 -7.95 4.41 16.52
C ALA A 78 -8.75 5.71 16.30
N VAL A 79 -8.83 6.20 15.05
CA VAL A 79 -9.59 7.41 14.69
C VAL A 79 -11.02 7.08 14.28
N TYR A 80 -11.21 6.04 13.47
CA TYR A 80 -12.52 5.71 12.88
C TYR A 80 -13.29 4.60 13.62
N GLU A 81 -12.65 3.93 14.60
CA GLU A 81 -13.21 2.82 15.38
C GLU A 81 -13.78 1.67 14.52
N ASN A 82 -13.28 1.53 13.29
CA ASN A 82 -13.76 0.53 12.32
C ASN A 82 -12.60 -0.01 11.46
N GLU A 83 -11.97 -1.09 11.93
CA GLU A 83 -10.83 -1.71 11.24
C GLU A 83 -11.18 -2.22 9.84
N ALA A 84 -12.35 -2.87 9.68
CA ALA A 84 -12.78 -3.41 8.40
C ALA A 84 -13.00 -2.30 7.37
N GLY A 85 -13.64 -1.20 7.79
CA GLY A 85 -13.82 0.00 6.97
C GLY A 85 -12.49 0.65 6.58
N VAL A 86 -11.54 0.74 7.51
CA VAL A 86 -10.19 1.26 7.25
C VAL A 86 -9.47 0.41 6.21
N LYS A 87 -9.44 -0.92 6.39
CA LYS A 87 -8.80 -1.84 5.43
C LYS A 87 -9.42 -1.69 4.04
N ALA A 88 -10.74 -1.65 3.95
CA ALA A 88 -11.44 -1.44 2.69
C ALA A 88 -11.10 -0.08 2.05
N ALA A 89 -11.04 0.99 2.84
CA ALA A 89 -10.70 2.33 2.36
C ALA A 89 -9.26 2.40 1.81
N VAL A 90 -8.30 1.80 2.52
CA VAL A 90 -6.90 1.72 2.09
C VAL A 90 -6.77 0.98 0.75
N LEU A 91 -7.45 -0.15 0.58
CA LEU A 91 -7.37 -0.90 -0.67
C LEU A 91 -8.09 -0.21 -1.84
N LYS A 92 -9.23 0.44 -1.56
CA LYS A 92 -9.97 1.22 -2.55
C LYS A 92 -9.22 2.47 -2.99
N TYR A 93 -8.53 3.12 -2.06
CA TYR A 93 -7.77 4.34 -2.28
C TYR A 93 -6.42 4.26 -1.53
N PRO A 94 -5.38 3.66 -2.16
CA PRO A 94 -4.07 3.47 -1.54
C PRO A 94 -3.44 4.73 -0.90
N PRO A 95 -3.63 5.96 -1.43
CA PRO A 95 -3.14 7.17 -0.76
C PRO A 95 -3.75 7.42 0.62
N PHE A 96 -4.90 6.83 0.96
CA PHE A 96 -5.46 6.88 2.32
C PHE A 96 -4.46 6.43 3.38
N ALA A 97 -3.59 5.46 3.06
CA ALA A 97 -2.55 4.96 3.95
C ALA A 97 -1.49 6.01 4.34
N SER A 98 -1.41 7.13 3.61
CA SER A 98 -0.43 8.19 3.87
C SER A 98 -0.97 9.34 4.71
N PHE A 99 -2.24 9.31 5.12
CA PHE A 99 -2.88 10.42 5.81
C PHE A 99 -2.60 10.41 7.32
N ASP A 100 -2.46 11.62 7.88
CA ASP A 100 -2.65 11.85 9.31
C ASP A 100 -4.16 11.93 9.57
N HIS A 101 -4.77 10.78 9.88
CA HIS A 101 -6.22 10.68 10.03
C HIS A 101 -6.77 11.53 11.17
N ALA A 102 -6.02 11.68 12.26
CA ALA A 102 -6.43 12.52 13.38
C ALA A 102 -6.51 13.99 12.95
N ARG A 103 -5.52 14.46 12.19
CA ARG A 103 -5.54 15.81 11.62
C ARG A 103 -6.69 16.00 10.64
N VAL A 104 -6.89 15.04 9.72
CA VAL A 104 -7.95 15.12 8.69
C VAL A 104 -9.32 15.24 9.34
N VAL A 105 -9.63 14.41 10.34
CA VAL A 105 -10.94 14.47 11.03
C VAL A 105 -11.11 15.79 11.76
N ARG A 106 -10.09 16.25 12.50
CA ARG A 106 -10.16 17.52 13.23
C ARG A 106 -10.42 18.71 12.30
N GLU A 107 -9.70 18.79 11.18
CA GLU A 107 -9.88 19.87 10.20
C GLU A 107 -11.24 19.79 9.52
N ALA A 108 -11.73 18.59 9.20
CA ALA A 108 -13.06 18.41 8.63
C ALA A 108 -14.15 18.87 9.61
N THR A 109 -14.08 18.49 10.88
CA THR A 109 -15.05 18.92 11.90
C THR A 109 -15.04 20.43 12.08
N ALA A 110 -13.86 21.07 12.10
CA ALA A 110 -13.75 22.52 12.23
C ALA A 110 -14.41 23.30 11.07
N VAL A 111 -14.51 22.72 9.87
CA VAL A 111 -15.22 23.33 8.74
C VAL A 111 -16.74 23.30 8.94
N TYR A 112 -17.28 22.27 9.59
CA TYR A 112 -18.72 22.12 9.81
C TYR A 112 -19.24 22.82 11.08
N GLU A 113 -18.34 23.23 11.97
CA GLU A 113 -18.66 23.97 13.20
C GLU A 113 -18.59 25.51 13.04
N ASN A 114 -18.21 26.01 11.85
CA ASN A 114 -18.23 27.44 11.47
C ASN A 114 -19.34 27.73 10.44
#